data_AF-A0A6A6JET5-F1
#
_entry.id   AF-A0A6A6JET5-F1
#
_cell.length_a   1.000
_cell.length_b   1.000
_cell.length_c   1.000
_cell.angle_alpha   90.00
_cell.angle_beta   90.00
_cell.angle_gamma   90.00
#
_symmetry.space_group_name_H-M   'P 1'
#
loop_
_entity.id
_entity.type
_entity.pdbx_description
1 polymer ?
#
loop_
_entity_poly.entity_id
_entity_poly.type
_entity_poly.pdbx_seq_one_letter_code
_entity_poly.pdbx_strand_id
1 'polypeptide(L)'
;MLTTLQAEIQVMYDLDHNHDSRSSRDRSVQMIVKYLIQRGFDDVRNNIKNALALLAWSEQENVKWRQGYLESFVHLAGVMSPQMEELADFKRLSMVTRRNLAIAAKSLQVRIMETEQKLSSFDFSEFWVDDVNIKGAGSAVHQSYTAFRHLLIGYVTRTYGNWPPTPSQTWLNRKLLLALQQDFGGLYDYLVDRDIIWDSAEERPGRKWEMVNPRNTEFRADSDHLSLTDLLVQFDNRHAYLHIPHPYPLLPKEIPAMGGKGIERKKGLFGGLKKQKVDKNGGGEADVKAQLQLSIMFGDATNVQKADVEFNAGNTLIDSFERFELSSSTAAPSISPRDARLGRWILLYGILQVLSTLSVDVRDLKWTQGVNYFLCADLKRCPEWVVGADGQKHMEAVEASQLRS
;
A
#
# COMPACT_ATOMS: atom_id res chain seq x y z
N MET A 1 -5.56 -40.58 -5.55
CA MET A 1 -4.18 -40.57 -5.02
C MET A 1 -4.12 -40.33 -3.51
N LEU A 2 -5.03 -39.55 -2.92
CA LEU A 2 -5.12 -39.39 -1.45
C LEU A 2 -6.04 -40.42 -0.75
N THR A 3 -7.00 -41.04 -1.45
CA THR A 3 -7.78 -42.18 -0.92
C THR A 3 -6.94 -43.44 -0.69
N THR A 4 -5.86 -43.60 -1.46
CA THR A 4 -4.85 -44.66 -1.24
C THR A 4 -3.98 -44.38 -0.02
N LEU A 5 -3.73 -43.11 0.32
CA LEU A 5 -2.91 -42.79 1.50
C LEU A 5 -3.56 -43.26 2.80
N GLN A 6 -4.89 -43.41 2.89
CA GLN A 6 -5.54 -43.80 4.13
C GLN A 6 -5.31 -45.27 4.51
N ALA A 7 -5.23 -46.17 3.52
CA ALA A 7 -4.81 -47.55 3.76
C ALA A 7 -3.33 -47.62 4.12
N GLU A 8 -2.50 -46.81 3.47
CA GLU A 8 -1.06 -46.75 3.72
C GLU A 8 -0.74 -46.12 5.09
N ILE A 9 -1.55 -45.16 5.54
CA ILE A 9 -1.56 -44.61 6.90
C ILE A 9 -1.85 -45.73 7.91
N GLN A 10 -2.85 -46.57 7.64
CA GLN A 10 -3.22 -47.68 8.52
C GLN A 10 -2.12 -48.74 8.57
N VAL A 11 -1.52 -49.08 7.42
CA VAL A 11 -0.38 -50.00 7.36
C VAL A 11 0.82 -49.45 8.13
N MET A 12 1.08 -48.14 8.07
CA MET A 12 2.14 -47.52 8.86
C MET A 12 1.84 -47.51 10.37
N TYR A 13 0.56 -47.45 10.78
CA TYR A 13 0.18 -47.65 12.18
C TYR A 13 0.49 -49.06 12.66
N ASP A 14 0.16 -50.06 11.85
CA ASP A 14 0.33 -51.46 12.20
C ASP A 14 1.81 -51.86 12.28
N LEU A 15 2.70 -51.12 11.59
CA LEU A 15 4.15 -51.36 11.56
C LEU A 15 4.96 -50.59 12.61
N ASP A 16 4.39 -49.60 13.30
CA ASP A 16 5.13 -48.79 14.28
C ASP A 16 5.11 -49.45 15.67
N HIS A 17 6.18 -50.17 16.02
CA HIS A 17 6.33 -50.89 17.30
C HIS A 17 7.13 -50.08 18.36
N ASN A 18 7.34 -48.78 18.16
CA ASN A 18 8.17 -47.96 19.05
C ASN A 18 7.37 -47.24 20.15
N HIS A 19 7.77 -47.49 21.40
CA HIS A 19 7.24 -46.92 22.64
C HIS A 19 7.75 -45.49 22.93
N ASP A 20 7.73 -44.58 21.96
CA ASP A 20 7.98 -43.15 22.22
C ASP A 20 6.68 -42.38 22.45
N SER A 21 6.72 -41.34 23.28
CA SER A 21 5.56 -40.61 23.80
C SER A 21 4.72 -39.81 22.77
N ARG A 22 4.98 -39.97 21.46
CA ARG A 22 4.15 -39.46 20.38
C ARG A 22 3.26 -40.59 19.88
N SER A 23 1.96 -40.33 19.69
CA SER A 23 1.08 -41.39 19.20
C SER A 23 1.56 -41.85 17.81
N SER A 24 1.55 -43.16 17.54
CA SER A 24 1.89 -43.74 16.21
C SER A 24 1.17 -43.01 15.06
N ARG A 25 -0.03 -42.46 15.36
CA ARG A 25 -0.78 -41.51 14.53
C ARG A 25 0.04 -40.33 14.02
N ASP A 26 0.61 -39.57 14.95
CA ASP A 26 1.32 -38.34 14.64
C ASP A 26 2.57 -38.63 13.81
N ARG A 27 3.20 -39.80 14.01
CA ARG A 27 4.36 -40.23 13.24
C ARG A 27 4.00 -40.49 11.78
N SER A 28 2.93 -41.23 11.49
CA SER A 28 2.52 -41.50 10.11
C SER A 28 2.12 -40.23 9.37
N VAL A 29 1.38 -39.33 10.03
CA VAL A 29 1.04 -38.02 9.46
C VAL A 29 2.31 -37.25 9.12
N GLN A 30 3.29 -37.17 10.03
CA GLN A 30 4.57 -36.50 9.78
C GLN A 30 5.36 -37.13 8.62
N MET A 31 5.37 -38.46 8.50
CA MET A 31 6.03 -39.15 7.39
C MET A 31 5.39 -38.80 6.04
N ILE A 32 4.07 -38.71 5.99
CA ILE A 32 3.34 -38.36 4.77
C ILE A 32 3.54 -36.88 4.43
N VAL A 33 3.45 -35.98 5.41
CA VAL A 33 3.77 -34.56 5.22
C VAL A 33 5.17 -34.41 4.64
N LYS A 34 6.16 -35.11 5.21
CA LYS A 34 7.53 -35.10 4.71
C LYS A 34 7.62 -35.61 3.27
N TYR A 35 6.92 -36.70 2.94
CA TYR A 35 6.86 -37.22 1.58
C TYR A 35 6.23 -36.22 0.60
N LEU A 36 5.10 -35.61 0.97
CA LEU A 36 4.40 -34.60 0.15
C LEU A 36 5.33 -33.42 -0.15
N ILE A 37 6.01 -32.89 0.88
CA ILE A 37 6.94 -31.77 0.74
C ILE A 37 8.16 -32.16 -0.11
N GLN A 38 8.76 -33.32 0.13
CA GLN A 38 9.94 -33.78 -0.63
C GLN A 38 9.63 -34.02 -2.10
N ARG A 39 8.40 -34.41 -2.43
CA ARG A 39 7.93 -34.62 -3.80
C ARG A 39 7.32 -33.37 -4.44
N GLY A 40 7.19 -32.27 -3.69
CA GLY A 40 6.60 -31.01 -4.17
C GLY A 40 5.08 -31.06 -4.36
N PHE A 41 4.40 -32.02 -3.73
CA PHE A 41 2.93 -32.10 -3.77
C PHE A 41 2.24 -31.06 -2.88
N ASP A 42 3.00 -30.36 -2.05
CA ASP A 42 2.55 -29.21 -1.27
C ASP A 42 2.47 -27.91 -2.08
N ASP A 43 3.00 -27.86 -3.31
CA ASP A 43 2.88 -26.72 -4.21
C ASP A 43 1.50 -26.68 -4.88
N VAL A 44 0.67 -25.73 -4.45
CA VAL A 44 -0.73 -25.61 -4.85
C VAL A 44 -0.98 -24.58 -5.97
N ARG A 45 0.03 -23.80 -6.38
CA ARG A 45 -0.13 -22.56 -7.17
C ARG A 45 -0.89 -22.71 -8.49
N ASN A 46 -0.74 -23.86 -9.15
CA ASN A 46 -1.26 -24.10 -10.50
C ASN A 46 -2.11 -25.37 -10.62
N ASN A 47 -2.56 -25.94 -9.49
CA ASN A 47 -3.34 -27.17 -9.51
C ASN A 47 -4.44 -27.14 -8.46
N ILE A 48 -5.61 -26.62 -8.86
CA ILE A 48 -6.81 -26.52 -8.02
C ILE A 48 -7.23 -27.90 -7.48
N LYS A 49 -7.10 -28.97 -8.27
CA LYS A 49 -7.45 -30.32 -7.81
C LYS A 49 -6.51 -30.79 -6.69
N ASN A 50 -5.21 -30.56 -6.82
CA ASN A 50 -4.26 -30.85 -5.76
C ASN A 50 -4.54 -30.01 -4.52
N ALA A 51 -4.78 -28.71 -4.68
CA ALA A 51 -5.11 -27.83 -3.56
C ALA A 51 -6.39 -28.29 -2.82
N LEU A 52 -7.45 -28.66 -3.56
CA LEU A 52 -8.68 -29.21 -2.99
C LEU A 52 -8.44 -30.51 -2.24
N ALA A 53 -7.66 -31.42 -2.82
CA ALA A 53 -7.36 -32.70 -2.20
C ALA A 53 -6.47 -32.54 -0.97
N LEU A 54 -5.50 -31.62 -1.00
CA LEU A 54 -4.63 -31.28 0.11
C LEU A 54 -5.40 -30.64 1.25
N LEU A 55 -6.34 -29.73 0.95
CA LEU A 55 -7.25 -29.13 1.93
C LEU A 55 -8.14 -30.20 2.57
N ALA A 56 -8.75 -31.07 1.77
CA ALA A 56 -9.62 -32.15 2.23
C ALA A 56 -8.88 -33.15 3.13
N TRP A 57 -7.60 -33.42 2.87
CA TRP A 57 -6.77 -34.26 3.72
C TRP A 57 -6.35 -33.53 5.00
N SER A 58 -5.93 -32.27 4.88
CA SER A 58 -5.45 -31.47 6.00
C SER A 58 -6.53 -31.19 7.04
N GLU A 59 -7.79 -31.06 6.63
CA GLU A 59 -8.92 -30.80 7.54
C GLU A 59 -9.42 -32.01 8.32
N GLN A 60 -8.95 -33.22 8.00
CA GLN A 60 -9.40 -34.44 8.70
C GLN A 60 -8.98 -34.38 10.18
N GLU A 61 -9.88 -34.81 11.07
CA GLU A 61 -9.70 -34.74 12.52
C GLU A 61 -8.44 -35.46 13.02
N ASN A 62 -8.07 -36.55 12.35
CA ASN A 62 -6.88 -37.36 12.63
C ASN A 62 -5.60 -36.85 11.94
N VAL A 63 -5.68 -35.79 11.11
CA VAL A 63 -4.55 -35.22 10.37
C VAL A 63 -4.23 -33.81 10.88
N LYS A 64 -5.19 -32.87 10.83
CA LYS A 64 -5.05 -31.47 11.27
C LYS A 64 -3.72 -30.82 10.86
N TRP A 65 -3.33 -30.97 9.60
CA TRP A 65 -2.07 -30.41 9.11
C TRP A 65 -2.22 -28.91 8.83
N ARG A 66 -1.81 -28.07 9.78
CA ARG A 66 -1.94 -26.60 9.72
C ARG A 66 -1.44 -26.01 8.41
N GLN A 67 -0.19 -26.29 8.01
CA GLN A 67 0.41 -25.67 6.84
C GLN A 67 -0.34 -26.04 5.55
N GLY A 68 -0.68 -27.33 5.37
CA GLY A 68 -1.40 -27.79 4.20
C GLY A 68 -2.80 -27.20 4.10
N TYR A 69 -3.49 -27.04 5.25
CA TYR A 69 -4.78 -26.36 5.30
C TYR A 69 -4.64 -24.89 4.91
N LEU A 70 -3.73 -24.16 5.56
CA LEU A 70 -3.53 -22.72 5.36
C LEU A 70 -3.19 -22.40 3.90
N GLU A 71 -2.18 -23.08 3.36
CA GLU A 71 -1.74 -22.90 1.97
C GLU A 71 -2.89 -23.16 1.00
N SER A 72 -3.54 -24.32 1.13
CA SER A 72 -4.62 -24.70 0.21
C SER A 72 -5.82 -23.77 0.33
N PHE A 73 -6.24 -23.41 1.55
CA PHE A 73 -7.40 -22.56 1.80
C PHE A 73 -7.23 -21.18 1.16
N VAL A 74 -6.08 -20.54 1.38
CA VAL A 74 -5.82 -19.19 0.87
C VAL A 74 -5.74 -19.18 -0.66
N HIS A 75 -5.01 -20.13 -1.25
CA HIS A 75 -4.91 -20.23 -2.70
C HIS A 75 -6.27 -20.49 -3.35
N LEU A 76 -7.06 -21.40 -2.77
CA LEU A 76 -8.41 -21.71 -3.25
C LEU A 76 -9.38 -20.53 -3.10
N ALA A 77 -9.26 -19.74 -2.03
CA ALA A 77 -10.06 -18.53 -1.84
C ALA A 77 -9.79 -17.48 -2.93
N GLY A 78 -8.52 -17.35 -3.36
CA GLY A 78 -8.12 -16.42 -4.41
C GLY A 78 -8.54 -16.80 -5.82
N VAL A 79 -8.80 -18.09 -6.09
CA VAL A 79 -9.21 -18.60 -7.42
C VAL A 79 -10.65 -19.12 -7.46
N MET A 80 -11.42 -18.86 -6.41
CA MET A 80 -12.78 -19.36 -6.27
C MET A 80 -13.64 -18.94 -7.47
N SER A 81 -14.36 -19.90 -8.03
CA SER A 81 -15.24 -19.69 -9.18
C SER A 81 -16.44 -20.65 -9.13
N PRO A 82 -17.58 -20.32 -9.78
CA PRO A 82 -18.72 -21.23 -9.83
C PRO A 82 -18.38 -22.62 -10.38
N GLN A 83 -17.46 -22.70 -11.34
CA GLN A 83 -16.99 -23.96 -11.93
C GLN A 83 -16.20 -24.82 -10.94
N MET A 84 -15.53 -24.20 -9.97
CA MET A 84 -14.81 -24.92 -8.92
C MET A 84 -15.77 -25.61 -7.95
N GLU A 85 -16.91 -25.00 -7.64
CA GLU A 85 -17.92 -25.57 -6.73
C GLU A 85 -18.59 -26.84 -7.28
N GLU A 86 -18.61 -26.98 -8.61
CA GLU A 86 -19.11 -28.16 -9.32
C GLU A 86 -18.19 -29.39 -9.18
N LEU A 87 -16.89 -29.18 -8.87
CA LEU A 87 -15.89 -30.24 -8.83
C LEU A 87 -16.18 -31.27 -7.73
N ALA A 88 -15.97 -32.55 -8.06
CA ALA A 88 -16.13 -33.64 -7.10
C ALA A 88 -15.20 -33.48 -5.87
N ASP A 89 -13.97 -32.99 -6.07
CA ASP A 89 -13.00 -32.74 -5.00
C ASP A 89 -13.47 -31.61 -4.06
N PHE A 90 -14.16 -30.58 -4.59
CA PHE A 90 -14.77 -29.55 -3.76
C PHE A 90 -15.90 -30.12 -2.89
N LYS A 91 -16.72 -31.00 -3.47
CA LYS A 91 -17.81 -31.69 -2.76
C LYS A 91 -17.31 -32.65 -1.66
N ARG A 92 -16.03 -33.06 -1.69
CA ARG A 92 -15.39 -33.86 -0.62
C ARG A 92 -15.03 -33.06 0.62
N LEU A 93 -14.86 -31.74 0.51
CA LEU A 93 -14.59 -30.87 1.65
C LEU A 93 -15.74 -30.90 2.65
N SER A 94 -15.46 -30.70 3.93
CA SER A 94 -16.50 -30.54 4.95
C SER A 94 -17.43 -29.37 4.62
N MET A 95 -18.70 -29.45 5.05
CA MET A 95 -19.66 -28.36 4.83
C MET A 95 -19.17 -27.03 5.44
N VAL A 96 -18.50 -27.11 6.58
CA VAL A 96 -17.92 -25.95 7.28
C VAL A 96 -16.81 -25.32 6.46
N THR A 97 -15.84 -26.11 5.97
CA THR A 97 -14.74 -25.58 5.14
C THR A 97 -15.25 -24.99 3.84
N ARG A 98 -16.22 -25.63 3.16
CA ARG A 98 -16.83 -25.04 1.95
C ARG A 98 -17.48 -23.68 2.22
N ARG A 99 -18.26 -23.59 3.31
CA ARG A 99 -18.90 -22.33 3.72
C ARG A 99 -17.86 -21.26 4.03
N ASN A 100 -16.82 -21.59 4.79
CA ASN A 100 -15.79 -20.64 5.17
C ASN A 100 -14.98 -20.16 3.96
N LEU A 101 -14.65 -21.07 3.04
CA LEU A 101 -13.96 -20.76 1.80
C LEU A 101 -14.78 -19.82 0.92
N ALA A 102 -16.09 -20.08 0.76
CA ALA A 102 -16.99 -19.21 0.01
C ALA A 102 -17.11 -17.81 0.63
N ILE A 103 -17.17 -17.70 1.96
CA ILE A 103 -17.20 -16.41 2.65
C ILE A 103 -15.88 -15.66 2.44
N ALA A 104 -14.74 -16.32 2.65
CA ALA A 104 -13.42 -15.71 2.49
C ALA A 104 -13.19 -15.21 1.04
N ALA A 105 -13.56 -16.03 0.05
CA ALA A 105 -13.49 -15.66 -1.36
C ALA A 105 -14.38 -14.46 -1.70
N LYS A 106 -15.63 -14.44 -1.20
CA LYS A 106 -16.56 -13.33 -1.44
C LYS A 106 -16.08 -12.03 -0.77
N SER A 107 -15.58 -12.11 0.46
CA SER A 107 -15.00 -10.95 1.15
C SER A 107 -13.78 -10.41 0.41
N LEU A 108 -12.90 -11.29 -0.08
CA LEU A 108 -11.76 -10.90 -0.91
C LEU A 108 -12.20 -10.23 -2.22
N GLN A 109 -13.21 -10.78 -2.89
CA GLN A 109 -13.76 -10.22 -4.12
C GLN A 109 -14.31 -8.79 -3.93
N VAL A 110 -15.00 -8.52 -2.82
CA VAL A 110 -15.49 -7.17 -2.51
C VAL A 110 -14.31 -6.19 -2.37
N ARG A 111 -13.27 -6.56 -1.60
CA ARG A 111 -12.07 -5.71 -1.46
C ARG A 111 -11.35 -5.45 -2.79
N ILE A 112 -11.30 -6.45 -3.67
CA ILE A 112 -10.74 -6.29 -5.03
C ILE A 112 -11.55 -5.24 -5.81
N MET A 113 -12.88 -5.34 -5.81
CA MET A 113 -13.73 -4.40 -6.54
C MET A 113 -13.63 -2.96 -6.00
N GLU A 114 -13.58 -2.80 -4.68
CA GLU A 114 -13.40 -1.48 -4.04
C GLU A 114 -12.03 -0.88 -4.40
N THR A 115 -10.97 -1.70 -4.36
CA THR A 115 -9.61 -1.30 -4.75
C THR A 115 -9.56 -0.92 -6.22
N GLU A 116 -10.15 -1.71 -7.11
CA GLU A 116 -10.28 -1.40 -8.53
C GLU A 116 -10.95 -0.05 -8.77
N GLN A 117 -12.07 0.20 -8.10
CA GLN A 117 -12.79 1.46 -8.23
C GLN A 117 -11.91 2.65 -7.83
N LYS A 118 -11.22 2.57 -6.69
CA LYS A 118 -10.33 3.63 -6.22
C LYS A 118 -9.13 3.85 -7.14
N LEU A 119 -8.44 2.78 -7.56
CA LEU A 119 -7.27 2.86 -8.43
C LEU A 119 -7.63 3.30 -9.86
N SER A 120 -8.82 2.95 -10.36
CA SER A 120 -9.24 3.30 -11.73
C SER A 120 -9.19 4.80 -12.01
N SER A 121 -9.47 5.59 -10.99
CA SER A 121 -9.58 7.05 -11.12
C SER A 121 -8.63 7.78 -10.17
N PHE A 122 -7.99 7.10 -9.22
CA PHE A 122 -7.25 7.73 -8.12
C PHE A 122 -8.07 8.83 -7.41
N ASP A 123 -9.38 8.61 -7.26
CA ASP A 123 -10.28 9.57 -6.64
C ASP A 123 -10.50 9.28 -5.15
N PHE A 124 -9.92 10.14 -4.33
CA PHE A 124 -10.07 10.19 -2.88
C PHE A 124 -10.75 11.49 -2.44
N SER A 125 -11.81 11.89 -3.15
CA SER A 125 -12.66 13.05 -2.83
C SER A 125 -13.11 13.12 -1.37
N GLU A 126 -13.19 11.98 -0.71
CA GLU A 126 -13.53 11.81 0.71
C GLU A 126 -12.63 12.54 1.69
N PHE A 127 -11.36 12.83 1.34
CA PHE A 127 -10.47 13.67 2.14
C PHE A 127 -11.00 15.12 2.30
N TRP A 128 -11.94 15.53 1.46
CA TRP A 128 -12.37 16.93 1.32
C TRP A 128 -13.83 17.17 1.74
N VAL A 129 -14.51 16.18 2.33
CA VAL A 129 -15.95 16.22 2.59
C VAL A 129 -16.32 16.93 3.91
N ASP A 130 -15.43 16.95 4.91
CA ASP A 130 -15.82 17.30 6.29
C ASP A 130 -15.00 18.41 6.97
N ASP A 131 -13.99 18.98 6.32
CA ASP A 131 -13.15 20.00 6.96
C ASP A 131 -13.66 21.42 6.69
N VAL A 132 -14.27 22.02 7.71
CA VAL A 132 -14.78 23.41 7.73
C VAL A 132 -13.63 24.43 7.55
N ASN A 133 -12.38 24.03 7.82
CA ASN A 133 -11.20 24.89 7.73
C ASN A 133 -10.44 24.78 6.40
N ILE A 134 -10.67 23.71 5.62
CA ILE A 134 -10.22 23.69 4.23
C ILE A 134 -11.22 24.55 3.46
N LYS A 135 -10.77 25.69 2.92
CA LYS A 135 -11.56 26.47 1.95
C LYS A 135 -11.77 25.65 0.66
N GLY A 136 -12.64 24.64 0.73
CA GLY A 136 -13.20 23.82 -0.33
C GLY A 136 -12.23 23.27 -1.39
N ALA A 137 -12.84 22.76 -2.46
CA ALA A 137 -12.23 22.26 -3.69
C ALA A 137 -11.40 23.31 -4.49
N GLY A 138 -11.04 24.44 -3.88
CA GLY A 138 -10.29 25.55 -4.48
C GLY A 138 -8.97 25.89 -3.77
N SER A 139 -8.61 25.22 -2.68
CA SER A 139 -7.34 25.47 -1.98
C SER A 139 -6.12 25.12 -2.86
N ALA A 140 -4.98 25.77 -2.59
CA ALA A 140 -3.72 25.50 -3.29
C ALA A 140 -3.29 24.02 -3.16
N VAL A 141 -3.52 23.43 -1.99
CA VAL A 141 -3.29 22.01 -1.68
C VAL A 141 -4.20 21.11 -2.55
N HIS A 142 -5.50 21.40 -2.65
CA HIS A 142 -6.44 20.63 -3.47
C HIS A 142 -6.14 20.74 -4.98
N GLN A 143 -5.72 21.93 -5.43
CA GLN A 143 -5.29 22.13 -6.82
C GLN A 143 -4.05 21.28 -7.15
N SER A 144 -3.05 21.24 -6.26
CA SER A 144 -1.87 20.39 -6.42
C SER A 144 -2.22 18.90 -6.39
N TYR A 145 -3.07 18.47 -5.44
CA TYR A 145 -3.61 17.11 -5.38
C TYR A 145 -4.25 16.71 -6.72
N THR A 146 -5.07 17.60 -7.28
CA THR A 146 -5.76 17.36 -8.55
C THR A 146 -4.78 17.31 -9.73
N ALA A 147 -3.82 18.22 -9.81
CA ALA A 147 -2.80 18.20 -10.86
C ALA A 147 -1.94 16.93 -10.80
N PHE A 148 -1.56 16.50 -9.59
CA PHE A 148 -0.80 15.27 -9.39
C PHE A 148 -1.59 14.03 -9.77
N ARG A 149 -2.89 13.97 -9.44
CA ARG A 149 -3.80 12.92 -9.90
C ARG A 149 -3.80 12.77 -11.42
N HIS A 150 -3.85 13.87 -12.17
CA HIS A 150 -3.79 13.83 -13.63
C HIS A 150 -2.43 13.31 -14.14
N LEU A 151 -1.33 13.68 -13.49
CA LEU A 151 0.00 13.13 -13.80
C LEU A 151 0.02 11.62 -13.58
N LEU A 152 -0.50 11.13 -12.45
CA LEU A 152 -0.54 9.70 -12.14
C LEU A 152 -1.36 8.92 -13.17
N ILE A 153 -2.57 9.40 -13.50
CA ILE A 153 -3.38 8.79 -14.57
C ILE A 153 -2.59 8.75 -15.88
N GLY A 154 -1.96 9.85 -16.28
CA GLY A 154 -1.14 9.89 -17.49
C GLY A 154 0.05 8.93 -17.45
N TYR A 155 0.69 8.77 -16.28
CA TYR A 155 1.80 7.82 -16.08
C TYR A 155 1.34 6.37 -16.21
N VAL A 156 0.28 5.96 -15.51
CA VAL A 156 -0.21 4.58 -15.57
C VAL A 156 -0.80 4.24 -16.94
N THR A 157 -1.48 5.19 -17.61
CA THR A 157 -1.95 4.99 -18.99
C THR A 157 -0.80 4.75 -19.95
N ARG A 158 0.29 5.51 -19.85
CA ARG A 158 1.48 5.28 -20.69
C ARG A 158 2.17 3.95 -20.40
N THR A 159 2.20 3.54 -19.13
CA THR A 159 2.90 2.34 -18.67
C THR A 159 2.14 1.06 -19.00
N TYR A 160 0.82 1.06 -18.82
CA TYR A 160 -0.04 -0.12 -19.01
C TYR A 160 -0.91 -0.05 -20.28
N GLY A 161 -0.78 1.01 -21.08
CA GLY A 161 -1.46 1.22 -22.37
C GLY A 161 -2.85 1.85 -22.24
N ASN A 162 -3.75 1.22 -21.48
CA ASN A 162 -5.10 1.76 -21.21
C ASN A 162 -5.37 1.77 -19.70
N TRP A 163 -5.92 2.88 -19.19
CA TRP A 163 -6.28 3.01 -17.78
C TRP A 163 -7.62 3.75 -17.59
N PRO A 164 -8.54 3.19 -16.78
CA PRO A 164 -8.51 1.81 -16.30
C PRO A 164 -8.60 0.80 -17.45
N PRO A 165 -8.08 -0.43 -17.29
CA PRO A 165 -8.34 -1.50 -18.24
C PRO A 165 -9.86 -1.75 -18.37
N THR A 166 -10.27 -2.37 -19.48
CA THR A 166 -11.68 -2.48 -19.91
C THR A 166 -12.66 -2.81 -18.77
N PRO A 167 -13.69 -1.98 -18.50
CA PRO A 167 -14.57 -2.10 -17.32
C PRO A 167 -15.44 -3.36 -17.23
N SER A 168 -15.47 -4.20 -18.26
CA SER A 168 -16.36 -5.37 -18.33
C SER A 168 -15.90 -6.55 -17.48
N GLN A 169 -14.67 -6.52 -16.95
CA GLN A 169 -14.09 -7.59 -16.12
C GLN A 169 -13.23 -6.99 -15.00
N THR A 170 -13.05 -7.76 -13.93
CA THR A 170 -11.99 -7.50 -12.93
C THR A 170 -10.64 -7.51 -13.63
N TRP A 171 -9.97 -6.36 -13.65
CA TRP A 171 -8.71 -6.14 -14.34
C TRP A 171 -7.52 -6.15 -13.39
N LEU A 172 -7.76 -5.89 -12.11
CA LEU A 172 -6.74 -5.87 -11.09
C LEU A 172 -6.37 -7.30 -10.74
N ASN A 173 -5.09 -7.58 -10.91
CA ASN A 173 -4.48 -8.84 -10.51
C ASN A 173 -3.32 -8.56 -9.56
N ARG A 174 -2.88 -9.59 -8.86
CA ARG A 174 -1.82 -9.51 -7.86
C ARG A 174 -0.54 -8.90 -8.42
N LYS A 175 -0.12 -9.32 -9.61
CA LYS A 175 1.12 -8.84 -10.25
C LYS A 175 1.07 -7.33 -10.49
N LEU A 176 -0.04 -6.83 -11.02
CA LEU A 176 -0.24 -5.40 -11.23
C LEU A 176 -0.25 -4.64 -9.90
N LEU A 177 -0.99 -5.14 -8.90
CA LEU A 177 -1.06 -4.49 -7.59
C LEU A 177 0.31 -4.39 -6.91
N LEU A 178 1.12 -5.46 -6.95
CA LEU A 178 2.47 -5.45 -6.39
C LEU A 178 3.41 -4.51 -7.14
N ALA A 179 3.28 -4.39 -8.46
CA ALA A 179 4.06 -3.43 -9.25
C ALA A 179 3.69 -1.98 -8.86
N LEU A 180 2.40 -1.67 -8.72
CA LEU A 180 1.96 -0.36 -8.23
C LEU A 180 2.45 -0.11 -6.79
N GLN A 181 2.35 -1.10 -5.90
CA GLN A 181 2.87 -1.00 -4.53
C GLN A 181 4.37 -0.68 -4.52
N GLN A 182 5.16 -1.30 -5.41
CA GLN A 182 6.59 -1.03 -5.53
C GLN A 182 6.85 0.39 -6.04
N ASP A 183 6.13 0.83 -7.08
CA ASP A 183 6.29 2.17 -7.67
C ASP A 183 5.93 3.27 -6.65
N PHE A 184 4.73 3.19 -6.06
CA PHE A 184 4.22 4.17 -5.10
C PHE A 184 4.92 4.08 -3.74
N GLY A 185 5.30 2.88 -3.29
CA GLY A 185 6.13 2.69 -2.10
C GLY A 185 7.50 3.35 -2.26
N GLY A 186 8.12 3.21 -3.44
CA GLY A 186 9.36 3.91 -3.76
C GLY A 186 9.20 5.44 -3.75
N LEU A 187 8.08 5.96 -4.27
CA LEU A 187 7.79 7.40 -4.20
C LEU A 187 7.54 7.87 -2.76
N TYR A 188 6.94 7.04 -1.91
CA TYR A 188 6.81 7.32 -0.48
C TYR A 188 8.16 7.37 0.21
N ASP A 189 9.01 6.36 0.02
CA ASP A 189 10.36 6.33 0.59
C ASP A 189 11.21 7.53 0.14
N TYR A 190 11.00 8.00 -1.09
CA TYR A 190 11.64 9.18 -1.65
C TYR A 190 11.21 10.47 -0.94
N LEU A 191 9.94 10.60 -0.55
CA LEU A 191 9.36 11.83 0.00
C LEU A 191 9.23 11.84 1.52
N VAL A 192 9.16 10.71 2.21
CA VAL A 192 8.79 10.62 3.62
C VAL A 192 9.80 11.29 4.56
N ASP A 193 9.29 12.04 5.55
CA ASP A 193 10.09 12.44 6.71
C ASP A 193 9.97 11.38 7.81
N ARG A 194 10.99 10.53 7.90
CA ARG A 194 11.04 9.42 8.87
C ARG A 194 11.19 9.88 10.32
N ASP A 195 11.49 11.15 10.59
CA ASP A 195 11.58 11.67 11.95
C ASP A 195 10.19 12.04 12.52
N ILE A 196 9.16 12.13 11.68
CA ILE A 196 7.79 12.41 12.09
C ILE A 196 7.07 11.09 12.33
N ILE A 197 6.39 10.97 13.47
CA ILE A 197 5.68 9.75 13.88
C ILE A 197 4.29 10.10 14.42
N TRP A 198 3.45 9.07 14.53
CA TRP A 198 2.20 9.15 15.26
C TRP A 198 2.42 9.02 16.76
N ASP A 199 1.82 9.92 17.52
CA ASP A 199 1.72 9.85 18.98
C ASP A 199 0.26 9.62 19.40
N SER A 200 0.01 8.48 20.03
CA SER A 200 -1.31 8.04 20.48
C SER A 200 -1.46 8.30 21.98
N ALA A 201 -2.38 9.17 22.36
CA ALA A 201 -2.66 9.47 23.76
C ALA A 201 -4.18 9.51 23.98
N GLU A 202 -4.73 8.50 24.66
CA GLU A 202 -6.17 8.41 24.96
C GLU A 202 -6.63 9.48 25.96
N GLU A 203 -5.71 9.96 26.82
CA GLU A 203 -5.98 11.03 27.78
C GLU A 203 -5.97 12.42 27.15
N ARG A 204 -5.53 12.57 25.88
CA ARG A 204 -5.43 13.87 25.21
C ARG A 204 -6.84 14.43 24.94
N PRO A 205 -7.19 15.62 25.47
CA PRO A 205 -8.45 16.27 25.14
C PRO A 205 -8.51 16.60 23.65
N GLY A 206 -9.57 16.15 22.97
CA GLY A 206 -9.74 16.34 21.53
C GLY A 206 -9.31 15.11 20.73
N ARG A 207 -8.10 15.13 20.16
CA ARG A 207 -7.62 14.09 19.22
C ARG A 207 -6.79 13.01 19.91
N LYS A 208 -7.11 11.73 19.66
CA LYS A 208 -6.31 10.58 20.13
C LYS A 208 -4.92 10.55 19.46
N TRP A 209 -4.87 10.89 18.18
CA TRP A 209 -3.67 10.80 17.35
C TRP A 209 -3.14 12.19 17.01
N GLU A 210 -1.82 12.37 17.13
CA GLU A 210 -1.13 13.59 16.75
C GLU A 210 0.18 13.27 16.04
N MET A 211 0.55 14.06 15.04
CA MET A 211 1.86 13.94 14.40
C MET A 211 2.90 14.73 15.19
N VAL A 212 3.97 14.06 15.60
CA VAL A 212 5.05 14.68 16.39
C VAL A 212 6.41 14.39 15.77
N ASN A 213 7.34 15.31 15.98
CA ASN A 213 8.76 15.07 15.71
C ASN A 213 9.50 15.02 17.06
N PRO A 214 9.96 13.84 17.52
CA PRO A 214 10.67 13.72 18.80
C PRO A 214 11.95 14.55 18.89
N ARG A 215 12.54 14.93 17.75
CA ARG A 215 13.75 15.75 17.66
C ARG A 215 13.47 17.24 17.52
N ASN A 216 12.22 17.64 17.26
CA ASN A 216 11.83 19.03 17.05
C ASN A 216 10.46 19.34 17.68
N THR A 217 10.47 19.94 18.87
CA THR A 217 9.25 20.31 19.62
C THR A 217 8.44 21.44 18.98
N GLU A 218 9.07 22.23 18.10
CA GLU A 218 8.41 23.30 17.35
C GLU A 218 7.70 22.79 16.09
N PHE A 219 7.83 21.49 15.77
CA PHE A 219 7.14 20.90 14.64
C PHE A 219 5.62 21.04 14.79
N ARG A 220 4.97 21.47 13.70
CA ARG A 220 3.51 21.51 13.57
C ARG A 220 3.15 20.91 12.21
N ALA A 221 2.41 19.81 12.23
CA ALA A 221 1.92 19.18 11.01
C ALA A 221 0.82 20.03 10.36
N ASP A 222 -0.06 20.58 11.19
CA ASP A 222 -1.22 21.36 10.79
C ASP A 222 -0.86 22.85 10.61
N SER A 223 -1.61 23.53 9.74
CA SER A 223 -1.56 24.98 9.54
C SER A 223 -2.97 25.58 9.56
N ASP A 224 -3.06 26.90 9.65
CA ASP A 224 -4.34 27.64 9.73
C ASP A 224 -5.33 27.28 8.61
N HIS A 225 -4.83 26.83 7.45
CA HIS A 225 -5.61 26.48 6.27
C HIS A 225 -5.65 24.97 5.92
N LEU A 226 -4.99 24.12 6.72
CA LEU A 226 -4.95 22.67 6.49
C LEU A 226 -4.73 21.91 7.80
N SER A 227 -5.75 21.18 8.27
CA SER A 227 -5.59 20.20 9.35
C SER A 227 -5.21 18.83 8.78
N LEU A 228 -3.93 18.66 8.44
CA LEU A 228 -3.45 17.41 7.82
C LEU A 228 -3.66 16.20 8.75
N THR A 229 -3.44 16.39 10.05
CA THR A 229 -3.60 15.35 11.07
C THR A 229 -5.02 14.80 11.06
N ASP A 230 -6.01 15.68 11.13
CA ASP A 230 -7.41 15.27 11.18
C ASP A 230 -7.84 14.66 9.84
N LEU A 231 -7.37 15.20 8.72
CA LEU A 231 -7.67 14.70 7.37
C LEU A 231 -7.22 13.24 7.19
N LEU A 232 -5.98 12.89 7.59
CA LEU A 232 -5.48 11.52 7.47
C LEU A 232 -6.16 10.57 8.48
N VAL A 233 -6.33 11.00 9.73
CA VAL A 233 -6.96 10.19 10.78
C VAL A 233 -8.43 9.90 10.45
N GLN A 234 -9.18 10.89 9.96
CA GLN A 234 -10.58 10.69 9.57
C GLN A 234 -10.72 9.74 8.39
N PHE A 235 -9.85 9.87 7.38
CA PHE A 235 -9.83 8.95 6.24
C PHE A 235 -9.58 7.51 6.68
N ASP A 236 -8.57 7.30 7.52
CA ASP A 236 -8.24 5.96 8.00
C ASP A 236 -9.37 5.37 8.85
N ASN A 237 -9.93 6.16 9.78
CA ASN A 237 -11.04 5.72 10.62
C ASN A 237 -12.29 5.39 9.78
N ARG A 238 -12.58 6.16 8.72
CA ARG A 238 -13.72 5.92 7.83
C ARG A 238 -13.65 4.58 7.14
N HIS A 239 -12.45 4.19 6.70
CA HIS A 239 -12.22 2.94 5.97
C HIS A 239 -11.72 1.79 6.85
N ALA A 240 -11.61 2.03 8.16
CA ALA A 240 -10.98 1.12 9.11
C ALA A 240 -9.54 0.71 8.69
N TYR A 241 -8.80 1.64 8.10
CA TYR A 241 -7.38 1.46 7.80
C TYR A 241 -6.51 1.69 9.03
N LEU A 242 -5.36 1.04 9.05
CA LEU A 242 -4.31 1.35 10.00
C LEU A 242 -3.53 2.55 9.49
N HIS A 243 -3.13 3.44 10.39
CA HIS A 243 -2.35 4.60 10.02
C HIS A 243 -0.99 4.18 9.43
N ILE A 244 -0.64 4.73 8.26
CA ILE A 244 0.69 4.50 7.69
C ILE A 244 1.71 5.09 8.66
N PRO A 245 2.79 4.35 9.00
CA PRO A 245 3.91 4.91 9.75
C PRO A 245 4.45 6.17 9.07
N HIS A 246 5.08 7.08 9.81
CA HIS A 246 5.67 8.30 9.26
C HIS A 246 4.76 9.07 8.29
N PRO A 247 3.71 9.73 8.81
CA PRO A 247 2.60 10.22 8.00
C PRO A 247 2.85 11.59 7.35
N TYR A 248 4.10 12.05 7.29
CA TYR A 248 4.43 13.40 6.84
C TYR A 248 5.59 13.40 5.84
N PRO A 249 5.53 14.23 4.79
CA PRO A 249 6.59 14.34 3.80
C PRO A 249 7.69 15.30 4.27
N LEU A 250 8.90 15.11 3.73
CA LEU A 250 9.89 16.16 3.64
C LEU A 250 9.31 17.32 2.83
N LEU A 251 9.39 18.52 3.40
CA LEU A 251 8.86 19.72 2.78
C LEU A 251 9.98 20.59 2.20
N PRO A 252 9.83 21.08 0.97
CA PRO A 252 10.70 22.10 0.41
C PRO A 252 10.77 23.32 1.33
N LYS A 253 11.97 23.67 1.81
CA LYS A 253 12.16 24.85 2.68
C LYS A 253 11.98 26.13 1.88
N GLU A 254 11.02 26.97 2.27
CA GLU A 254 10.86 28.28 1.64
C GLU A 254 12.11 29.12 1.87
N ILE A 255 12.83 29.44 0.80
CA ILE A 255 13.91 30.43 0.86
C ILE A 255 13.21 31.77 1.08
N PRO A 256 13.51 32.52 2.15
CA PRO A 256 13.00 33.88 2.30
C PRO A 256 13.38 34.63 1.03
N ALA A 257 12.38 35.12 0.30
CA ALA A 257 12.64 36.03 -0.81
C ALA A 257 13.54 37.12 -0.25
N MET A 258 14.80 37.20 -0.74
CA MET A 258 15.71 38.28 -0.36
C MET A 258 14.92 39.56 -0.53
N GLY A 259 14.66 40.21 0.60
CA GLY A 259 13.67 41.27 0.67
C GLY A 259 13.91 42.26 -0.46
N GLY A 260 12.87 42.48 -1.26
CA GLY A 260 12.67 43.78 -1.88
C GLY A 260 12.45 44.79 -0.76
N LYS A 261 13.52 45.12 -0.01
CA LYS A 261 13.57 46.38 0.73
C LYS A 261 13.33 47.42 -0.33
N GLY A 262 12.15 48.03 -0.29
CA GLY A 262 11.83 49.21 -1.07
C GLY A 262 12.94 50.22 -0.80
N ILE A 263 13.87 50.34 -1.75
CA ILE A 263 14.77 51.47 -1.80
C ILE A 263 13.86 52.63 -2.15
N GLU A 264 13.55 53.43 -1.13
CA GLU A 264 12.99 54.76 -1.28
C GLU A 264 13.74 55.47 -2.41
N ARG A 265 13.04 55.71 -3.50
CA ARG A 265 13.54 56.51 -4.62
C ARG A 265 13.74 57.94 -4.14
N LYS A 266 14.93 58.26 -3.63
CA LYS A 266 15.39 59.65 -3.53
C LYS A 266 15.45 60.22 -4.94
N LYS A 267 14.59 61.20 -5.19
CA LYS A 267 14.54 62.03 -6.40
C LYS A 267 15.91 62.68 -6.62
N GLY A 268 16.62 62.25 -7.66
CA GLY A 268 17.79 62.93 -8.21
C GLY A 268 17.38 63.71 -9.46
N LEU A 269 17.43 65.03 -9.33
CA LEU A 269 17.35 66.02 -10.41
C LEU A 269 18.59 65.88 -11.29
N PHE A 270 18.48 65.48 -12.57
CA PHE A 270 19.26 65.97 -13.72
C PHE A 270 18.66 65.39 -15.00
N GLY A 271 18.41 66.27 -15.98
CA GLY A 271 17.57 66.00 -17.14
C GLY A 271 18.29 65.35 -18.34
N GLY A 272 17.45 64.82 -19.23
CA GLY A 272 17.62 64.84 -20.68
C GLY A 272 18.60 63.84 -21.30
N LEU A 273 18.07 62.75 -21.88
CA LEU A 273 18.00 62.55 -23.34
C LEU A 273 17.37 61.17 -23.66
N LYS A 274 16.42 61.17 -24.59
CA LYS A 274 15.84 59.97 -25.21
C LYS A 274 16.87 59.28 -26.12
N LYS A 275 17.07 57.98 -25.90
CA LYS A 275 17.39 56.97 -26.94
C LYS A 275 16.88 55.62 -26.42
N GLN A 276 15.67 55.24 -26.82
CA GLN A 276 15.39 54.30 -27.91
C GLN A 276 15.76 52.86 -27.53
N LYS A 277 14.69 52.10 -27.23
CA LYS A 277 14.61 50.64 -27.09
C LYS A 277 15.64 49.90 -27.93
N VAL A 278 16.50 49.15 -27.26
CA VAL A 278 16.86 47.77 -27.62
C VAL A 278 17.11 47.01 -26.31
N ASP A 279 16.06 46.46 -25.71
CA ASP A 279 16.23 45.35 -24.76
C ASP A 279 16.05 44.05 -25.52
N LYS A 280 17.19 43.46 -25.87
CA LYS A 280 17.32 42.05 -26.23
C LYS A 280 17.28 41.24 -24.93
N ASN A 281 16.40 40.24 -24.88
CA ASN A 281 16.52 39.02 -24.07
C ASN A 281 16.99 39.16 -22.61
N GLY A 282 16.22 39.84 -21.76
CA GLY A 282 16.41 39.85 -20.30
C GLY A 282 15.68 38.75 -19.52
N GLY A 283 15.07 37.76 -20.20
CA GLY A 283 14.23 36.74 -19.57
C GLY A 283 14.91 35.40 -19.23
N GLY A 284 16.05 35.08 -19.86
CA GLY A 284 16.64 33.74 -19.75
C GLY A 284 17.45 33.48 -18.47
N GLU A 285 18.21 34.46 -18.00
CA GLU A 285 19.15 34.24 -16.89
C GLU A 285 18.46 34.20 -15.52
N ALA A 286 17.42 35.02 -15.33
CA ALA A 286 16.60 35.01 -14.12
C ALA A 286 15.76 33.74 -14.00
N ASP A 287 15.24 33.23 -15.12
CA ASP A 287 14.44 32.00 -15.17
C ASP A 287 15.30 30.74 -14.92
N VAL A 288 16.49 30.67 -15.52
CA VAL A 288 17.46 29.59 -15.25
C VAL A 288 17.91 29.60 -13.78
N LYS A 289 18.16 30.77 -13.20
CA LYS A 289 18.52 30.88 -11.78
C LYS A 289 17.37 30.44 -10.87
N ALA A 290 16.14 30.82 -11.17
CA ALA A 290 14.96 30.39 -10.42
C ALA A 290 14.74 28.87 -10.52
N GLN A 291 14.90 28.30 -11.71
CA GLN A 291 14.80 26.85 -11.94
C GLN A 291 15.89 26.07 -11.19
N LEU A 292 17.13 26.58 -11.18
CA LEU A 292 18.22 25.98 -10.40
C LEU A 292 17.94 26.03 -8.90
N GLN A 293 17.44 27.16 -8.39
CA GLN A 293 17.06 27.30 -6.98
C GLN A 293 15.96 26.31 -6.59
N LEU A 294 14.93 26.15 -7.43
CA LEU A 294 13.89 25.15 -7.22
C LEU A 294 14.46 23.73 -7.25
N SER A 295 15.36 23.42 -8.18
CA SER A 295 15.99 22.10 -8.26
C SER A 295 16.79 21.75 -6.99
N ILE A 296 17.53 22.71 -6.43
CA ILE A 296 18.27 22.51 -5.18
C ILE A 296 17.28 22.32 -4.02
N MET A 297 16.27 23.18 -3.93
CA MET A 297 15.24 23.15 -2.89
C MET A 297 14.46 21.84 -2.87
N PHE A 298 14.13 21.27 -4.03
CA PHE A 298 13.52 19.95 -4.13
C PHE A 298 14.51 18.84 -3.80
N GLY A 299 15.76 18.92 -4.26
CA GLY A 299 16.79 17.94 -3.96
C GLY A 299 17.10 17.79 -2.46
N ASP A 300 17.02 18.88 -1.70
CA ASP A 300 17.19 18.87 -0.23
C ASP A 300 15.95 18.33 0.51
N ALA A 301 14.80 18.28 -0.15
CA ALA A 301 13.51 17.86 0.42
C ALA A 301 13.13 16.44 0.00
N THR A 302 14.12 15.58 -0.24
CA THR A 302 13.94 14.18 -0.61
C THR A 302 14.99 13.33 0.09
N ASN A 303 14.78 12.02 0.16
CA ASN A 303 15.74 11.12 0.78
C ASN A 303 16.87 10.67 -0.17
N VAL A 304 16.97 11.22 -1.39
CA VAL A 304 17.85 10.75 -2.48
C VAL A 304 19.35 10.67 -2.11
N GLN A 305 19.81 11.50 -1.17
CA GLN A 305 21.22 11.55 -0.73
C GLN A 305 21.50 10.75 0.53
N LYS A 306 20.49 10.14 1.18
CA LYS A 306 20.70 9.31 2.36
C LYS A 306 21.18 7.94 1.91
N ALA A 307 22.48 7.70 2.11
CA ALA A 307 23.25 6.55 1.62
C ALA A 307 22.73 5.14 2.00
N ASP A 308 21.72 5.03 2.87
CA ASP A 308 21.10 3.76 3.28
C ASP A 308 19.84 3.41 2.47
N VAL A 309 19.37 4.27 1.58
CA VAL A 309 18.20 4.00 0.74
C VAL A 309 18.66 3.81 -0.70
N GLU A 310 18.85 2.55 -1.10
CA GLU A 310 18.90 2.19 -2.52
C GLU A 310 17.51 2.48 -3.11
N PHE A 311 17.25 3.73 -3.51
CA PHE A 311 16.07 4.02 -4.31
C PHE A 311 16.18 3.17 -5.56
N ASN A 312 15.23 2.23 -5.72
CA ASN A 312 15.16 1.29 -6.84
C ASN A 312 15.63 1.97 -8.13
N ALA A 313 16.89 1.73 -8.51
CA ALA A 313 17.49 2.33 -9.69
C ALA A 313 16.68 1.85 -10.90
N GLY A 314 15.76 2.69 -11.39
CA GLY A 314 14.80 2.33 -12.43
C GLY A 314 13.31 2.55 -12.11
N ASN A 315 12.94 3.12 -10.96
CA ASN A 315 11.53 3.52 -10.74
C ASN A 315 11.18 4.77 -11.57
N THR A 316 10.58 4.57 -12.74
CA THR A 316 10.24 5.65 -13.68
C THR A 316 9.13 6.59 -13.18
N LEU A 317 8.41 6.21 -12.12
CA LEU A 317 7.45 7.09 -11.45
C LEU A 317 8.17 8.23 -10.73
N ILE A 318 9.29 7.95 -10.06
CA ILE A 318 10.09 8.99 -9.36
C ILE A 318 10.62 9.99 -10.38
N ASP A 319 11.20 9.53 -11.49
CA ASP A 319 11.67 10.41 -12.57
C ASP A 319 10.54 11.28 -13.14
N SER A 320 9.35 10.68 -13.32
CA SER A 320 8.16 11.40 -13.80
C SER A 320 7.69 12.44 -12.77
N PHE A 321 7.75 12.10 -11.49
CA PHE A 321 7.40 12.98 -10.37
C PHE A 321 8.36 14.17 -10.26
N GLU A 322 9.68 13.95 -10.31
CA GLU A 322 10.68 15.02 -10.21
C GLU A 322 10.48 16.09 -11.32
N ARG A 323 10.29 15.63 -12.57
CA ARG A 323 10.02 16.52 -13.70
C ARG A 323 8.70 17.27 -13.55
N PHE A 324 7.67 16.58 -13.06
CA PHE A 324 6.37 17.18 -12.79
C PHE A 324 6.45 18.23 -11.67
N GLU A 325 7.16 17.92 -10.58
CA GLU A 325 7.29 18.81 -9.43
C GLU A 325 8.00 20.12 -9.82
N LEU A 326 9.10 20.03 -10.58
CA LEU A 326 9.81 21.20 -11.07
C LEU A 326 8.95 22.04 -12.05
N SER A 327 8.32 21.39 -13.03
CA SER A 327 7.52 22.10 -14.05
C SER A 327 6.20 22.67 -13.52
N SER A 328 5.56 21.99 -12.57
CA SER A 328 4.34 22.47 -11.93
C SER A 328 4.61 23.70 -11.09
N SER A 329 5.77 23.79 -10.43
CA SER A 329 6.13 24.96 -9.62
C SER A 329 6.52 26.18 -10.47
N THR A 330 7.05 25.99 -11.68
CA THR A 330 7.27 27.10 -12.61
C THR A 330 5.97 27.56 -13.28
N ALA A 331 5.06 26.63 -13.59
CA ALA A 331 3.78 26.93 -14.25
C ALA A 331 2.73 27.55 -13.32
N ALA A 332 2.73 27.23 -12.03
CA ALA A 332 1.77 27.71 -11.04
C ALA A 332 2.46 28.40 -9.85
N PRO A 333 3.12 29.57 -10.05
CA PRO A 333 3.90 30.24 -9.01
C PRO A 333 3.05 30.77 -7.84
N SER A 334 1.72 30.79 -7.96
CA SER A 334 0.80 31.18 -6.89
C SER A 334 0.64 30.11 -5.80
N ILE A 335 1.05 28.87 -6.06
CA ILE A 335 1.02 27.76 -5.10
C ILE A 335 2.42 27.61 -4.51
N SER A 336 2.54 27.69 -3.18
CA SER A 336 3.84 27.46 -2.54
C SER A 336 4.29 26.02 -2.76
N PRO A 337 5.61 25.76 -2.95
CA PRO A 337 6.13 24.40 -3.06
C PRO A 337 5.76 23.50 -1.86
N ARG A 338 5.61 24.11 -0.67
CA ARG A 338 5.17 23.44 0.55
C ARG A 338 3.74 22.91 0.41
N ASP A 339 2.78 23.78 0.08
CA ASP A 339 1.37 23.39 -0.10
C ASP A 339 1.21 22.41 -1.26
N ALA A 340 1.99 22.60 -2.32
CA ALA A 340 2.01 21.66 -3.45
C ALA A 340 2.42 20.25 -3.02
N ARG A 341 3.49 20.13 -2.22
CA ARG A 341 3.99 18.86 -1.69
C ARG A 341 2.97 18.18 -0.78
N LEU A 342 2.29 18.95 0.08
CA LEU A 342 1.23 18.43 0.96
C LEU A 342 0.05 17.85 0.17
N GLY A 343 -0.40 18.53 -0.89
CA GLY A 343 -1.48 18.02 -1.75
C GLY A 343 -1.11 16.71 -2.46
N ARG A 344 0.15 16.59 -2.90
CA ARG A 344 0.68 15.36 -3.51
C ARG A 344 0.78 14.23 -2.50
N TRP A 345 1.23 14.54 -1.29
CA TRP A 345 1.35 13.59 -0.19
C TRP A 345 0.00 12.99 0.22
N ILE A 346 -1.05 13.81 0.33
CA ILE A 346 -2.41 13.34 0.65
C ILE A 346 -2.88 12.31 -0.39
N LEU A 347 -2.67 12.56 -1.68
CA LEU A 347 -3.02 11.60 -2.72
C LEU A 347 -2.21 10.31 -2.58
N LEU A 348 -0.89 10.43 -2.41
CA LEU A 348 -0.01 9.28 -2.24
C LEU A 348 -0.42 8.43 -1.03
N TYR A 349 -0.75 9.06 0.09
CA TYR A 349 -1.23 8.40 1.30
C TYR A 349 -2.49 7.58 1.02
N GLY A 350 -3.50 8.17 0.37
CA GLY A 350 -4.72 7.46 0.01
C GLY A 350 -4.47 6.26 -0.92
N ILE A 351 -3.57 6.41 -1.89
CA ILE A 351 -3.16 5.33 -2.80
C ILE A 351 -2.53 4.18 -2.03
N LEU A 352 -1.57 4.47 -1.14
CA LEU A 352 -0.89 3.45 -0.34
C LEU A 352 -1.85 2.73 0.62
N GLN A 353 -2.80 3.46 1.21
CA GLN A 353 -3.83 2.83 2.03
C GLN A 353 -4.68 1.84 1.23
N VAL A 354 -5.07 2.21 0.02
CA VAL A 354 -5.84 1.30 -0.85
C VAL A 354 -5.00 0.10 -1.29
N LEU A 355 -3.74 0.30 -1.66
CA LEU A 355 -2.86 -0.80 -2.07
C LEU A 355 -2.56 -1.77 -0.92
N SER A 356 -2.43 -1.28 0.32
CA SER A 356 -2.14 -2.10 1.50
C SER A 356 -3.22 -3.16 1.78
N THR A 357 -4.48 -2.90 1.37
CA THR A 357 -5.60 -3.84 1.54
C THR A 357 -5.44 -5.18 0.82
N LEU A 358 -4.60 -5.22 -0.22
CA LEU A 358 -4.41 -6.41 -1.07
C LEU A 358 -2.93 -6.82 -1.25
N SER A 359 -1.97 -5.99 -0.85
CA SER A 359 -0.54 -6.22 -1.13
C SER A 359 0.13 -7.18 -0.14
N VAL A 360 -0.44 -7.34 1.05
CA VAL A 360 0.13 -8.20 2.11
C VAL A 360 -0.49 -9.59 2.05
N ASP A 361 0.34 -10.60 1.83
CA ASP A 361 -0.09 -12.00 1.88
C ASP A 361 -0.38 -12.45 3.30
N VAL A 362 -1.22 -13.48 3.40
CA VAL A 362 -1.33 -14.27 4.62
C VAL A 362 0.08 -14.74 5.03
N ARG A 363 0.40 -14.54 6.31
CA ARG A 363 1.68 -14.97 6.90
C ARG A 363 1.80 -16.49 6.85
N ASP A 364 3.03 -16.99 6.87
CA ASP A 364 3.40 -18.42 6.81
C ASP A 364 3.11 -19.12 5.48
N LEU A 365 2.68 -18.43 4.42
CA LEU A 365 2.58 -19.05 3.09
C LEU A 365 3.95 -19.35 2.49
N LYS A 366 4.09 -20.53 1.89
CA LYS A 366 5.32 -20.97 1.23
C LYS A 366 5.33 -20.64 -0.25
N TRP A 367 4.18 -20.74 -0.93
CA TRP A 367 4.08 -20.73 -2.38
C TRP A 367 3.42 -19.45 -2.91
N THR A 368 4.00 -18.29 -2.59
CA THR A 368 3.45 -16.97 -2.96
C THR A 368 3.87 -16.46 -4.34
N GLN A 369 4.96 -17.01 -4.90
CA GLN A 369 5.56 -16.51 -6.13
C GLN A 369 4.89 -17.09 -7.38
N GLY A 370 4.72 -16.26 -8.43
CA GLY A 370 4.19 -16.71 -9.73
C GLY A 370 2.69 -16.94 -9.78
N VAL A 371 1.92 -16.45 -8.79
CA VAL A 371 0.45 -16.45 -8.82
C VAL A 371 -0.10 -15.07 -9.20
N ASN A 372 -1.19 -15.07 -9.97
CA ASN A 372 -1.84 -13.83 -10.42
C ASN A 372 -3.06 -13.44 -9.58
N TYR A 373 -3.55 -14.34 -8.73
CA TYR A 373 -4.65 -14.10 -7.80
C TYR A 373 -4.12 -13.67 -6.43
N PHE A 374 -4.98 -13.06 -5.62
CA PHE A 374 -4.62 -12.53 -4.31
C PHE A 374 -4.55 -13.63 -3.24
N LEU A 375 -3.60 -13.51 -2.31
CA LEU A 375 -3.35 -14.45 -1.21
C LEU A 375 -3.59 -13.82 0.18
N CYS A 376 -4.40 -12.76 0.23
CA CYS A 376 -4.73 -12.01 1.44
C CYS A 376 -6.14 -12.36 1.96
N ALA A 377 -6.59 -13.61 1.78
CA ALA A 377 -7.91 -14.05 2.20
C ALA A 377 -8.08 -13.96 3.73
N ASP A 378 -9.30 -13.63 4.18
CA ASP A 378 -9.62 -13.56 5.61
C ASP A 378 -9.65 -14.98 6.22
N LEU A 379 -8.97 -15.12 7.36
CA LEU A 379 -8.86 -16.37 8.11
C LEU A 379 -9.74 -16.41 9.37
N LYS A 380 -10.53 -15.36 9.68
CA LYS A 380 -11.37 -15.25 10.90
C LYS A 380 -12.30 -16.44 11.13
N ARG A 381 -12.64 -17.21 10.08
CA ARG A 381 -13.53 -18.37 10.14
C ARG A 381 -12.81 -19.72 10.02
N CYS A 382 -11.50 -19.73 9.83
CA CYS A 382 -10.73 -20.96 9.81
C CYS A 382 -10.72 -21.63 11.20
N PRO A 383 -10.54 -22.96 11.27
CA PRO A 383 -10.46 -23.65 12.55
C PRO A 383 -9.36 -23.11 13.47
N GLU A 384 -9.58 -23.16 14.79
CA GLU A 384 -8.63 -22.63 15.79
C GLU A 384 -7.24 -23.27 15.71
N TRP A 385 -7.13 -24.54 15.30
CA TRP A 385 -5.83 -25.21 15.13
C TRP A 385 -5.04 -24.73 13.90
N VAL A 386 -5.69 -24.00 12.98
CA VAL A 386 -5.04 -23.36 11.83
C VAL A 386 -4.53 -21.97 12.21
N VAL A 387 -5.39 -21.19 12.87
CA VAL A 387 -5.10 -19.80 13.21
C VAL A 387 -4.22 -19.73 14.47
N GLY A 388 -4.35 -20.70 15.39
CA GLY A 388 -3.73 -20.70 16.71
C GLY A 388 -4.49 -19.79 17.69
N ALA A 389 -4.42 -20.09 18.99
CA ALA A 389 -4.94 -19.20 20.05
C ALA A 389 -4.27 -17.80 19.98
N ASP A 390 -3.02 -17.77 19.52
CA ASP A 390 -2.29 -16.54 19.24
C ASP A 390 -2.72 -15.89 17.93
N GLY A 391 -3.12 -16.61 16.88
CA GLY A 391 -3.51 -15.97 15.61
C GLY A 391 -4.88 -15.29 15.64
N GLN A 392 -5.78 -15.68 16.55
CA GLN A 392 -7.02 -14.94 16.81
C GLN A 392 -6.68 -13.57 17.43
N LYS A 393 -5.84 -13.57 18.46
CA LYS A 393 -5.30 -12.37 19.13
C LYS A 393 -4.32 -11.60 18.26
N HIS A 394 -3.65 -12.24 17.32
CA HIS A 394 -2.65 -11.66 16.43
C HIS A 394 -3.27 -11.23 15.09
N MET A 395 -4.50 -11.62 14.75
CA MET A 395 -5.31 -10.96 13.73
C MET A 395 -5.94 -9.69 14.30
N GLU A 396 -6.48 -9.75 15.52
CA GLU A 396 -6.87 -8.55 16.29
C GLU A 396 -5.66 -7.64 16.55
N ALA A 397 -4.48 -8.23 16.79
CA ALA A 397 -3.25 -7.46 16.92
C ALA A 397 -2.58 -7.14 15.58
N VAL A 398 -2.86 -7.78 14.44
CA VAL A 398 -2.39 -7.26 13.13
C VAL A 398 -3.24 -6.06 12.72
N GLU A 399 -4.53 -6.06 13.07
CA GLU A 399 -5.39 -4.86 13.18
C GLU A 399 -4.89 -3.86 14.26
N ALA A 400 -3.86 -4.18 15.07
CA ALA A 400 -3.29 -3.26 16.06
C ALA A 400 -1.74 -3.10 16.01
N SER A 401 -1.03 -3.78 15.10
CA SER A 401 0.44 -4.01 15.16
C SER A 401 1.11 -4.14 13.79
N GLN A 402 0.56 -3.60 12.70
CA GLN A 402 1.39 -3.30 11.53
C GLN A 402 2.40 -2.14 11.76
N LEU A 403 2.63 -1.77 13.03
CA LEU A 403 3.90 -1.21 13.49
C LEU A 403 4.96 -2.31 13.53
N ARG A 404 5.91 -2.24 12.59
CA ARG A 404 7.38 -2.45 12.76
C ARG A 404 8.01 -2.99 11.47
N SER A 405 8.31 -2.11 10.52
CA SER A 405 9.66 -1.72 10.08
C SER A 405 9.54 -0.78 8.89
#